data_AF-L1JVW3-F1
#
_entry.id   AF-L1JVW3-F1
#
_cell.length_a   1.000
_cell.length_b   1.000
_cell.length_c   1.000
_cell.angle_alpha   90.00
_cell.angle_beta   90.00
_cell.angle_gamma   90.00
#
_symmetry.space_group_name_H-M   'P 1'
#
loop_
_entity.id
_entity.type
_entity.pdbx_description
1 polymer ?
#
loop_
_entity_poly.entity_id
_entity_poly.type
_entity_poly.pdbx_seq_one_letter_code
_entity_poly.pdbx_strand_id
1 'polypeptide(L)'
;MQLKRAVLSLERKIAKNQEMRVKHADEPTRFLDSEVELYEDINKLQALATAPELYGEFVKLNAVQKLSELLDHENVDITLATIELMNELTDPDALGEMESEDCLKDLVNSLVENAFLELLAKNLARIDEGEDDGRQGIYNALSIIENLSELQPHALEAICDKTELVPWLFKRLRVKTFDQNKLYCSEIISILCQQNQENQKKIGSDGGMDNLLQLTSSWKKKDPKDSDESEMIQNLFDSICSCVMVPENLAAFVEGEGIELMVIMLQARKFAARCALKVLDYSLSRSNAACERFVNAAGLKTLFPGFLKPQSILVISDDDHRAQ
;
A
#
# COMPACT_ATOMS: atom_id res chain seq x y z
N MET A 1 2.00 33.41 -12.03
CA MET A 1 2.21 33.80 -13.46
C MET A 1 3.00 32.74 -14.24
N GLN A 2 4.00 32.08 -13.65
CA GLN A 2 4.71 30.96 -14.27
C GLN A 2 3.92 29.64 -14.20
N LEU A 3 3.33 29.28 -13.05
CA LEU A 3 2.49 28.08 -12.92
C LEU A 3 1.33 28.03 -13.92
N LYS A 4 0.52 29.10 -14.00
CA LYS A 4 -0.54 29.21 -15.00
C LYS A 4 -0.05 29.01 -16.45
N ARG A 5 1.17 29.46 -16.78
CA ARG A 5 1.75 29.22 -18.12
C ARG A 5 2.15 27.76 -18.29
N ALA A 6 2.71 27.12 -17.26
CA ALA A 6 3.06 25.70 -17.29
C ALA A 6 1.81 24.82 -17.46
N VAL A 7 0.75 25.05 -16.67
CA VAL A 7 -0.52 24.30 -16.80
C VAL A 7 -1.18 24.50 -18.16
N LEU A 8 -1.19 25.73 -18.70
CA LEU A 8 -1.70 25.99 -20.05
C LEU A 8 -0.84 25.35 -21.14
N SER A 9 0.47 25.20 -20.92
CA SER A 9 1.37 24.49 -21.82
C SER A 9 1.05 22.99 -21.82
N LEU A 10 0.93 22.39 -20.63
CA LEU A 10 0.52 21.01 -20.44
C LEU A 10 -0.80 20.73 -21.16
N GLU A 11 -1.83 21.55 -20.93
CA GLU A 11 -3.15 21.40 -21.56
C GLU A 11 -3.08 21.40 -23.10
N ARG A 12 -2.29 22.31 -23.68
CA ARG A 12 -2.09 22.36 -25.13
C ARG A 12 -1.38 21.11 -25.65
N LYS A 13 -0.41 20.58 -24.91
CA LYS A 13 0.35 19.39 -25.30
C LYS A 13 -0.46 18.11 -25.16
N ILE A 14 -1.29 17.99 -24.12
CA ILE A 14 -2.28 16.91 -24.00
C ILE A 14 -3.20 16.92 -25.23
N ALA A 15 -3.78 18.09 -25.56
CA ALA A 15 -4.68 18.21 -26.70
C ALA A 15 -3.99 17.89 -28.04
N LYS A 16 -2.77 18.40 -28.25
CA LYS A 16 -1.96 18.13 -29.45
C LYS A 16 -1.62 16.66 -29.58
N ASN A 17 -1.18 16.02 -28.50
CA ASN A 17 -0.85 14.60 -28.49
C ASN A 17 -2.09 13.76 -28.81
N GLN A 18 -3.22 14.02 -28.15
CA GLN A 18 -4.48 13.33 -28.42
C GLN A 18 -4.92 13.49 -29.88
N GLU A 19 -4.83 14.70 -30.44
CA GLU A 19 -5.15 14.96 -31.85
C GLU A 19 -4.25 14.14 -32.79
N MET A 20 -2.95 14.09 -32.52
CA MET A 20 -1.98 13.35 -33.32
C MET A 20 -2.20 11.84 -33.23
N ARG A 21 -2.52 11.31 -32.03
CA ARG A 21 -2.87 9.89 -31.83
C ARG A 21 -4.15 9.52 -32.58
N VAL A 22 -5.16 10.38 -32.59
CA VAL A 22 -6.40 10.14 -33.34
C VAL A 22 -6.16 10.21 -34.86
N LYS A 23 -5.35 11.16 -35.34
CA LYS A 23 -5.05 11.33 -36.77
C LYS A 23 -4.15 10.21 -37.33
N HIS A 24 -3.25 9.69 -36.50
CA HIS A 24 -2.20 8.75 -36.90
C HIS A 24 -2.20 7.49 -36.03
N ALA A 25 -3.39 6.94 -35.74
CA ALA A 25 -3.57 5.82 -34.80
C ALA A 25 -2.66 4.61 -35.08
N ASP A 26 -2.47 4.28 -36.37
CA ASP A 26 -1.64 3.15 -36.80
C ASP A 26 -0.17 3.52 -37.09
N GLU A 27 0.24 4.77 -36.86
CA GLU A 27 1.60 5.27 -37.15
C GLU A 27 2.25 5.91 -35.91
N PRO A 28 2.73 5.12 -34.92
CA PRO A 28 3.30 5.66 -33.67
C PRO A 28 4.42 6.68 -33.84
N THR A 29 5.24 6.53 -34.88
CA THR A 29 6.32 7.46 -35.21
C THR A 29 5.84 8.88 -35.53
N ARG A 30 4.55 9.06 -35.89
CA ARG A 30 3.97 10.38 -36.23
C ARG A 30 3.61 11.21 -35.01
N PHE A 31 3.33 10.57 -33.87
CA PHE A 31 2.96 11.26 -32.64
C PHE A 31 4.05 11.20 -31.56
N LEU A 32 5.15 10.49 -31.81
CA LEU A 32 6.29 10.40 -30.89
C LEU A 32 6.80 11.77 -30.41
N ASP A 33 7.02 12.73 -31.32
CA ASP A 33 7.50 14.07 -30.94
C ASP A 33 6.50 14.77 -29.98
N SER A 34 5.20 14.54 -30.16
CA SER A 34 4.18 15.11 -29.27
C SER A 34 4.14 14.43 -27.90
N GLU A 35 4.49 13.14 -27.82
CA GLU A 35 4.64 12.42 -26.54
C GLU A 35 5.87 12.92 -25.78
N VAL A 36 7.00 13.07 -26.46
CA VAL A 36 8.23 13.63 -25.85
C VAL A 36 7.97 15.04 -25.34
N GLU A 37 7.33 15.90 -26.13
CA GLU A 37 6.95 17.24 -25.70
C GLU A 37 6.04 17.20 -24.46
N LEU A 38 5.06 16.30 -24.41
CA LEU A 38 4.14 16.15 -23.28
C LEU A 38 4.87 15.67 -22.01
N TYR A 39 5.68 14.63 -22.14
CA TYR A 39 6.54 14.11 -21.09
C TYR A 39 7.42 15.20 -20.46
N GLU A 40 8.09 16.01 -21.30
CA GLU A 40 8.90 17.13 -20.81
C GLU A 40 8.10 18.18 -20.01
N ASP A 41 6.84 18.41 -20.36
CA ASP A 41 6.00 19.38 -19.63
C ASP A 41 5.46 18.81 -18.32
N ILE A 42 5.27 17.49 -18.22
CA ILE A 42 4.99 16.82 -16.95
C ILE A 42 6.19 16.96 -16.02
N ASN A 43 7.41 16.65 -16.49
CA ASN A 43 8.61 16.76 -15.66
C ASN A 43 8.91 18.20 -15.23
N LYS A 44 8.60 19.21 -16.05
CA LYS A 44 8.73 20.62 -15.63
C LYS A 44 7.84 20.98 -14.44
N LEU A 45 6.75 20.25 -14.21
CA LEU A 45 5.88 20.47 -13.06
C LEU A 45 6.44 19.88 -11.77
N GLN A 46 7.47 19.03 -11.79
CA GLN A 46 8.13 18.53 -10.58
C GLN A 46 8.68 19.66 -9.71
N ALA A 47 9.11 20.77 -10.33
CA ALA A 47 9.50 21.99 -9.61
C ALA A 47 8.40 22.55 -8.68
N LEU A 48 7.14 22.18 -8.89
CA LEU A 48 6.02 22.56 -8.02
C LEU A 48 6.11 21.91 -6.63
N ALA A 49 6.72 20.73 -6.49
CA ALA A 49 6.93 20.10 -5.19
C ALA A 49 7.79 20.95 -4.25
N THR A 50 8.62 21.83 -4.82
CA THR A 50 9.44 22.80 -4.06
C THR A 50 8.74 24.14 -3.79
N ALA A 51 7.48 24.29 -4.26
CA ALA A 51 6.64 25.46 -4.03
C ALA A 51 5.19 25.09 -3.61
N PRO A 52 5.00 24.38 -2.47
CA PRO A 52 3.69 23.95 -1.99
C PRO A 52 2.64 25.06 -1.83
N GLU A 53 3.05 26.32 -1.62
CA GLU A 53 2.17 27.49 -1.54
C GLU A 53 1.36 27.74 -2.83
N LEU A 54 1.79 27.13 -3.94
CA LEU A 54 1.12 27.23 -5.24
C LEU A 54 0.08 26.12 -5.47
N TYR A 55 -0.06 25.14 -4.56
CA TYR A 55 -1.01 24.02 -4.73
C TYR A 55 -2.46 24.50 -4.84
N GLY A 56 -2.84 25.52 -4.08
CA GLY A 56 -4.17 26.13 -4.21
C GLY A 56 -4.42 26.74 -5.60
N GLU A 57 -3.42 27.33 -6.26
CA GLU A 57 -3.53 27.80 -7.65
C GLU A 57 -3.56 26.60 -8.62
N PHE A 58 -2.76 25.57 -8.36
CA PHE A 58 -2.70 24.34 -9.15
C PHE A 58 -4.06 23.62 -9.23
N VAL A 59 -4.73 23.46 -8.09
CA VAL A 59 -6.09 22.90 -7.99
C VAL A 59 -7.08 23.78 -8.76
N LYS A 60 -7.06 25.11 -8.55
CA LYS A 60 -7.95 26.07 -9.24
C LYS A 60 -7.78 26.09 -10.76
N LEU A 61 -6.63 25.68 -11.28
CA LEU A 61 -6.36 25.56 -12.72
C LEU A 61 -6.80 24.21 -13.31
N ASN A 62 -7.48 23.36 -12.52
CA ASN A 62 -7.85 21.99 -12.87
C ASN A 62 -6.65 21.18 -13.37
N ALA A 63 -5.47 21.40 -12.77
CA ALA A 63 -4.26 20.67 -13.17
C ALA A 63 -4.29 19.23 -12.65
N VAL A 64 -4.81 19.03 -11.42
CA VAL A 64 -5.00 17.71 -10.81
C VAL A 64 -5.85 16.81 -11.70
N GLN A 65 -7.01 17.29 -12.16
CA GLN A 65 -7.87 16.56 -13.10
C GLN A 65 -7.11 16.12 -14.36
N LYS A 66 -6.39 17.05 -15.01
CA LYS A 66 -5.65 16.76 -16.25
C LYS A 66 -4.57 15.70 -16.04
N LEU A 67 -3.89 15.73 -14.89
CA LEU A 67 -2.89 14.74 -14.55
C LEU A 67 -3.53 13.39 -14.20
N SER A 68 -4.65 13.37 -13.47
CA SER A 68 -5.42 12.14 -13.26
C SER A 68 -5.79 11.49 -14.59
N GLU A 69 -6.28 12.25 -15.57
CA GLU A 69 -6.61 11.76 -16.91
C GLU A 69 -5.40 11.13 -17.65
N LEU A 70 -4.17 11.62 -17.40
CA LEU A 70 -2.94 11.08 -17.98
C LEU A 70 -2.54 9.70 -17.43
N LEU A 71 -3.12 9.27 -16.30
CA LEU A 71 -2.95 7.89 -15.85
C LEU A 71 -3.58 6.88 -16.80
N ASP A 72 -4.58 7.26 -17.60
CA ASP A 72 -5.17 6.37 -18.62
C ASP A 72 -4.45 6.45 -19.98
N HIS A 73 -3.35 7.21 -20.06
CA HIS A 73 -2.60 7.37 -21.29
C HIS A 73 -1.99 6.04 -21.76
N GLU A 74 -2.03 5.72 -23.06
CA GLU A 74 -1.57 4.42 -23.60
C GLU A 74 -0.05 4.22 -23.49
N ASN A 75 0.74 5.29 -23.68
CA ASN A 75 2.17 5.27 -23.42
C ASN A 75 2.43 5.26 -21.89
N VAL A 76 3.07 4.18 -21.41
CA VAL A 76 3.38 3.95 -19.99
C VAL A 76 4.37 4.99 -19.46
N ASP A 77 5.29 5.53 -20.27
CA ASP A 77 6.26 6.54 -19.83
C ASP A 77 5.58 7.81 -19.33
N ILE A 78 4.47 8.20 -19.97
CA ILE A 78 3.65 9.35 -19.58
C ILE A 78 2.90 9.05 -18.27
N THR A 79 2.40 7.82 -18.12
CA THR A 79 1.80 7.36 -16.86
C THR A 79 2.82 7.37 -15.72
N LEU A 80 4.03 6.85 -15.94
CA LEU A 80 5.11 6.81 -14.95
C LEU A 80 5.55 8.21 -14.53
N ALA A 81 5.75 9.13 -15.47
CA ALA A 81 6.08 10.53 -15.16
C ALA A 81 4.97 11.22 -14.36
N THR A 82 3.71 10.90 -14.64
CA THR A 82 2.56 11.43 -13.88
C THR A 82 2.53 10.88 -12.45
N ILE A 83 2.82 9.59 -12.27
CA ILE A 83 2.92 8.95 -10.95
C ILE A 83 4.09 9.55 -10.17
N GLU A 84 5.26 9.72 -10.79
CA GLU A 84 6.43 10.33 -10.17
C GLU A 84 6.13 11.76 -9.69
N LEU A 85 5.55 12.60 -10.56
CA LEU A 85 5.12 13.94 -10.18
C LEU A 85 4.14 13.91 -9.00
N MET A 86 3.12 13.05 -9.02
CA MET A 86 2.14 12.97 -7.93
C MET A 86 2.74 12.46 -6.62
N ASN A 87 3.73 11.57 -6.70
CA ASN A 87 4.47 11.12 -5.54
C ASN A 87 5.22 12.29 -4.87
N GLU A 88 5.95 13.08 -5.64
CA GLU A 88 6.64 14.26 -5.14
C GLU A 88 5.67 15.32 -4.58
N LEU A 89 4.52 15.51 -5.23
CA LEU A 89 3.53 16.48 -4.77
C LEU A 89 2.85 16.08 -3.46
N THR A 90 2.86 14.78 -3.13
CA THR A 90 2.23 14.22 -1.93
C THR A 90 3.21 13.88 -0.82
N ASP A 91 4.52 14.06 -1.02
CA ASP A 91 5.55 13.74 -0.03
C ASP A 91 5.38 14.55 1.28
N PRO A 92 5.06 13.91 2.42
CA PRO A 92 4.88 14.60 3.69
C PRO A 92 6.10 15.44 4.13
N ASP A 93 7.32 15.01 3.79
CA ASP A 93 8.56 15.73 4.17
C ASP A 93 8.68 17.05 3.42
N ALA A 94 8.28 17.10 2.15
CA ALA A 94 8.21 18.33 1.37
C ALA A 94 7.14 19.30 1.89
N LEU A 95 6.15 18.78 2.63
CA LEU A 95 4.95 19.50 3.04
C LEU A 95 4.95 19.93 4.52
N GLY A 96 5.78 19.31 5.35
CA GLY A 96 5.85 19.54 6.80
C GLY A 96 6.32 20.94 7.22
N GLU A 97 6.82 21.76 6.29
CA GLU A 97 7.25 23.14 6.55
C GLU A 97 6.14 24.19 6.28
N MET A 98 4.93 23.78 5.88
CA MET A 98 3.87 24.70 5.48
C MET A 98 3.07 25.32 6.62
N GLU A 99 2.78 26.63 6.50
CA GLU A 99 1.81 27.32 7.36
C GLU A 99 0.34 27.09 6.93
N SER A 100 0.08 26.56 5.73
CA SER A 100 -1.28 26.43 5.15
C SER A 100 -1.68 24.98 4.88
N GLU A 101 -2.15 24.30 5.92
CA GLU A 101 -2.79 22.97 5.81
C GLU A 101 -3.95 22.93 4.79
N ASP A 102 -4.60 24.06 4.54
CA ASP A 102 -5.77 24.15 3.66
C ASP A 102 -5.43 23.84 2.19
N CYS A 103 -4.26 24.26 1.70
CA CYS A 103 -3.86 23.98 0.31
C CYS A 103 -3.58 22.49 0.07
N LEU A 104 -3.12 21.77 1.10
CA LEU A 104 -2.93 20.31 1.03
C LEU A 104 -4.26 19.58 1.01
N LYS A 105 -5.17 19.99 1.88
CA LYS A 105 -6.53 19.44 1.92
C LYS A 105 -7.21 19.65 0.57
N ASP A 106 -7.05 20.81 -0.05
CA ASP A 106 -7.57 21.08 -1.40
C ASP A 106 -6.96 20.16 -2.46
N LEU A 107 -5.64 19.88 -2.41
CA LEU A 107 -4.98 18.95 -3.33
C LEU A 107 -5.52 17.52 -3.15
N VAL A 108 -5.53 17.01 -1.92
CA VAL A 108 -5.97 15.65 -1.61
C VAL A 108 -7.45 15.46 -1.94
N ASN A 109 -8.30 16.42 -1.58
CA ASN A 109 -9.71 16.41 -1.95
C ASN A 109 -9.88 16.39 -3.48
N SER A 110 -9.08 17.19 -4.20
CA SER A 110 -9.11 17.20 -5.67
C SER A 110 -8.68 15.86 -6.28
N LEU A 111 -7.70 15.15 -5.69
CA LEU A 111 -7.32 13.80 -6.13
C LEU A 111 -8.49 12.81 -5.97
N VAL A 112 -9.16 12.83 -4.81
CA VAL A 112 -10.32 11.97 -4.54
C VAL A 112 -11.49 12.28 -5.47
N GLU A 113 -11.80 13.56 -5.70
CA GLU A 113 -12.88 14.00 -6.60
C GLU A 113 -12.64 13.59 -8.06
N ASN A 114 -11.38 13.49 -8.48
CA ASN A 114 -10.99 13.13 -9.84
C ASN A 114 -10.68 11.63 -10.02
N ALA A 115 -11.15 10.78 -9.10
CA ALA A 115 -10.98 9.32 -9.15
C ALA A 115 -9.51 8.89 -9.34
N PHE A 116 -8.58 9.65 -8.77
CA PHE A 116 -7.14 9.44 -8.97
C PHE A 116 -6.70 8.07 -8.45
N LEU A 117 -7.19 7.66 -7.28
CA LEU A 117 -6.82 6.38 -6.66
C LEU A 117 -7.32 5.18 -7.47
N GLU A 118 -8.50 5.28 -8.06
CA GLU A 118 -9.05 4.28 -8.98
C GLU A 118 -8.17 4.14 -10.23
N LEU A 119 -7.73 5.26 -10.81
CA LEU A 119 -6.84 5.27 -11.98
C LEU A 119 -5.42 4.80 -11.62
N LEU A 120 -4.92 5.15 -10.44
CA LEU A 120 -3.62 4.69 -9.93
C LEU A 120 -3.63 3.17 -9.76
N ALA A 121 -4.64 2.64 -9.06
CA ALA A 121 -4.80 1.20 -8.84
C ALA A 121 -4.93 0.40 -10.15
N LYS A 122 -5.64 0.96 -11.15
CA LYS A 122 -5.74 0.35 -12.49
C LYS A 122 -4.36 0.17 -13.15
N ASN A 123 -3.45 1.11 -12.97
CA ASN A 123 -2.13 1.07 -13.60
C ASN A 123 -1.16 0.07 -12.97
N LEU A 124 -1.36 -0.29 -11.69
CA LEU A 124 -0.54 -1.31 -11.02
C LEU A 124 -0.53 -2.66 -11.79
N ALA A 125 -1.62 -3.00 -12.48
CA ALA A 125 -1.71 -4.22 -13.28
C ALA A 125 -1.05 -4.13 -14.66
N ARG A 126 -0.77 -2.91 -15.14
CA ARG A 126 -0.29 -2.62 -16.49
C ARG A 126 1.22 -2.35 -16.53
N ILE A 127 1.79 -1.81 -15.45
CA ILE A 127 3.22 -1.50 -15.35
C ILE A 127 4.04 -2.80 -15.25
N ASP A 128 5.11 -2.90 -16.04
CA ASP A 128 6.00 -4.06 -16.06
C ASP A 128 7.17 -3.90 -15.10
N GLU A 129 7.14 -4.62 -13.97
CA GLU A 129 8.24 -4.66 -12.99
C GLU A 129 9.49 -5.41 -13.48
N GLY A 130 9.47 -5.98 -14.70
CA GLY A 130 10.68 -6.46 -15.37
C GLY A 130 11.66 -5.33 -15.71
N GLU A 131 11.15 -4.11 -15.90
CA GLU A 131 11.93 -2.91 -16.23
C GLU A 131 12.20 -2.06 -14.99
N ASP A 132 13.34 -1.38 -14.96
CA ASP A 132 13.78 -0.56 -13.83
C ASP A 132 12.78 0.56 -13.54
N ASP A 133 12.35 1.27 -14.59
CA ASP A 133 11.38 2.36 -14.50
C ASP A 133 10.00 1.85 -14.05
N GLY A 134 9.61 0.65 -14.48
CA GLY A 134 8.37 0.02 -14.04
C GLY A 134 8.39 -0.36 -12.56
N ARG A 135 9.52 -0.87 -12.04
CA ARG A 135 9.67 -1.13 -10.60
C ARG A 135 9.57 0.15 -9.78
N GLN A 136 10.24 1.22 -10.23
CA GLN A 136 10.16 2.52 -9.57
C GLN A 136 8.73 3.10 -9.65
N GLY A 137 8.04 2.92 -10.77
CA GLY A 137 6.64 3.32 -10.93
C GLY A 137 5.70 2.67 -9.93
N ILE A 138 5.83 1.36 -9.72
CA ILE A 138 5.06 0.65 -8.68
C ILE A 138 5.42 1.18 -7.30
N TYR A 139 6.72 1.38 -7.01
CA TYR A 139 7.16 1.94 -5.73
C TYR A 139 6.51 3.31 -5.46
N ASN A 140 6.60 4.23 -6.42
CA ASN A 140 6.01 5.56 -6.33
C ASN A 140 4.47 5.49 -6.18
N ALA A 141 3.80 4.57 -6.86
CA ALA A 141 2.35 4.39 -6.71
C ALA A 141 1.94 3.93 -5.31
N LEU A 142 2.72 3.03 -4.69
CA LEU A 142 2.50 2.61 -3.30
C LEU A 142 2.83 3.75 -2.32
N SER A 143 3.89 4.51 -2.59
CA SER A 143 4.27 5.68 -1.78
C SER A 143 3.21 6.76 -1.76
N ILE A 144 2.53 7.04 -2.88
CA ILE A 144 1.38 7.95 -2.87
C ILE A 144 0.29 7.47 -1.91
N ILE A 145 0.03 6.17 -1.82
CA ILE A 145 -0.99 5.62 -0.90
C ILE A 145 -0.56 5.83 0.56
N GLU A 146 0.71 5.56 0.89
CA GLU A 146 1.27 5.83 2.21
C GLU A 146 1.18 7.32 2.55
N ASN A 147 1.66 8.20 1.66
CA ASN A 147 1.64 9.65 1.82
C ASN A 147 0.21 10.15 2.12
N LEU A 148 -0.78 9.69 1.36
CA LEU A 148 -2.19 10.06 1.57
C LEU A 148 -2.74 9.54 2.90
N SER A 149 -2.23 8.42 3.40
CA SER A 149 -2.60 7.90 4.73
C SER A 149 -2.13 8.81 5.85
N GLU A 150 -0.98 9.46 5.70
CA GLU A 150 -0.44 10.41 6.67
C GLU A 150 -1.12 11.78 6.58
N LEU A 151 -1.29 12.28 5.35
CA LEU A 151 -1.85 13.61 5.08
C LEU A 151 -3.34 13.70 5.42
N GLN A 152 -4.15 12.76 4.92
CA GLN A 152 -5.60 12.79 5.10
C GLN A 152 -6.19 11.37 5.05
N PRO A 153 -6.12 10.59 6.16
CA PRO A 153 -6.52 9.18 6.20
C PRO A 153 -7.87 8.85 5.55
N HIS A 154 -8.83 9.80 5.63
CA HIS A 154 -10.16 9.67 5.03
C HIS A 154 -10.14 9.46 3.49
N ALA A 155 -9.03 9.81 2.81
CA ALA A 155 -8.90 9.70 1.35
C ALA A 155 -8.84 8.22 0.93
N LEU A 156 -8.43 7.35 1.85
CA LEU A 156 -8.31 5.92 1.67
C LEU A 156 -9.53 5.14 2.19
N GLU A 157 -10.59 5.82 2.66
CA GLU A 157 -11.77 5.14 3.21
C GLU A 157 -12.49 4.25 2.18
N ALA A 158 -12.53 4.68 0.93
CA ALA A 158 -13.24 3.98 -0.13
C ALA A 158 -12.30 3.19 -1.07
N ILE A 159 -10.98 3.21 -0.86
CA ILE A 159 -10.03 2.64 -1.82
C ILE A 159 -10.18 1.12 -1.94
N CYS A 160 -10.43 0.43 -0.83
CA CYS A 160 -10.60 -1.03 -0.84
C CYS A 160 -11.89 -1.48 -1.54
N ASP A 161 -12.91 -0.62 -1.58
CA ASP A 161 -14.22 -0.93 -2.18
C ASP A 161 -14.34 -0.48 -3.64
N LYS A 162 -13.69 0.62 -4.00
CA LYS A 162 -13.78 1.21 -5.35
C LYS A 162 -12.70 0.74 -6.32
N THR A 163 -11.69 0.03 -5.84
CA THR A 163 -10.52 -0.35 -6.65
C THR A 163 -10.19 -1.83 -6.55
N GLU A 164 -9.40 -2.31 -7.51
CA GLU A 164 -8.81 -3.65 -7.50
C GLU A 164 -7.45 -3.69 -6.77
N LEU A 165 -7.17 -2.70 -5.90
CA LEU A 165 -5.90 -2.59 -5.18
C LEU A 165 -5.65 -3.81 -4.29
N VAL A 166 -6.62 -4.18 -3.44
CA VAL A 166 -6.45 -5.29 -2.47
C VAL A 166 -6.19 -6.64 -3.18
N PRO A 167 -6.99 -7.04 -4.20
CA PRO A 167 -6.67 -8.22 -5.01
C PRO A 167 -5.28 -8.16 -5.66
N TRP A 168 -4.86 -6.99 -6.16
CA TRP A 168 -3.55 -6.82 -6.77
C TRP A 168 -2.42 -6.97 -5.73
N LEU A 169 -2.53 -6.36 -4.55
CA LEU A 169 -1.54 -6.47 -3.46
C LEU A 169 -1.35 -7.94 -3.04
N PHE A 170 -2.44 -8.68 -2.83
CA PHE A 170 -2.33 -10.11 -2.50
C PHE A 170 -1.70 -10.93 -3.62
N LYS A 171 -2.04 -10.64 -4.89
CA LYS A 171 -1.40 -11.30 -6.05
C LYS A 171 0.12 -11.01 -6.06
N ARG A 172 0.52 -9.76 -5.81
CA ARG A 172 1.93 -9.35 -5.78
C ARG A 172 2.71 -9.99 -4.63
N LEU A 173 2.12 -10.06 -3.44
CA LEU A 173 2.72 -10.71 -2.26
C LEU A 173 2.95 -12.22 -2.45
N ARG A 174 2.17 -12.89 -3.31
CA ARG A 174 2.35 -14.31 -3.64
C ARG A 174 3.54 -14.59 -4.57
N VAL A 175 4.13 -13.57 -5.21
CA VAL A 175 5.35 -13.73 -6.02
C VAL A 175 6.49 -14.25 -5.12
N LYS A 176 7.21 -15.29 -5.57
CA LYS A 176 8.20 -15.98 -4.71
C LYS A 176 9.44 -15.14 -4.44
N THR A 177 9.90 -14.39 -5.42
CA THR A 177 11.06 -13.51 -5.30
C THR A 177 10.74 -12.39 -4.31
N PHE A 178 11.71 -12.08 -3.46
CA PHE A 178 11.63 -10.94 -2.55
C PHE A 178 12.28 -9.73 -3.20
N ASP A 179 11.64 -8.58 -3.07
CA ASP A 179 12.08 -7.27 -3.51
C ASP A 179 11.39 -6.18 -2.67
N GLN A 180 11.82 -4.93 -2.82
CA GLN A 180 11.31 -3.81 -2.04
C GLN A 180 9.81 -3.59 -2.27
N ASN A 181 9.33 -3.71 -3.51
CA ASN A 181 7.90 -3.56 -3.83
C ASN A 181 7.04 -4.61 -3.12
N LYS A 182 7.55 -5.84 -2.94
CA LYS A 182 6.86 -6.88 -2.16
C LYS A 182 6.76 -6.52 -0.68
N LEU A 183 7.85 -6.03 -0.09
CA LEU A 183 7.83 -5.53 1.29
C LEU A 183 6.81 -4.39 1.40
N TYR A 184 6.87 -3.42 0.49
CA TYR A 184 6.00 -2.26 0.51
C TYR A 184 4.51 -2.64 0.35
N CYS A 185 4.20 -3.65 -0.48
CA CYS A 185 2.83 -4.18 -0.57
C CYS A 185 2.30 -4.69 0.79
N SER A 186 3.16 -5.28 1.63
CA SER A 186 2.74 -5.75 2.96
C SER A 186 2.44 -4.58 3.90
N GLU A 187 3.22 -3.51 3.77
CA GLU A 187 3.04 -2.27 4.52
C GLU A 187 1.76 -1.55 4.10
N ILE A 188 1.48 -1.42 2.80
CA ILE A 188 0.22 -0.82 2.33
C ILE A 188 -1.00 -1.59 2.85
N ILE A 189 -0.98 -2.93 2.88
CA ILE A 189 -2.09 -3.69 3.51
C ILE A 189 -2.22 -3.33 4.99
N SER A 190 -1.10 -3.23 5.71
CA SER A 190 -1.08 -2.85 7.13
C SER A 190 -1.67 -1.45 7.33
N ILE A 191 -1.20 -0.45 6.57
CA ILE A 191 -1.68 0.94 6.57
C ILE A 191 -3.20 0.99 6.31
N LEU A 192 -3.68 0.30 5.28
CA LEU A 192 -5.12 0.30 4.95
C LEU A 192 -5.97 -0.30 6.09
N CYS A 193 -5.43 -1.22 6.88
CA CYS A 193 -6.12 -1.79 8.04
C CYS A 193 -6.07 -0.87 9.27
N GLN A 194 -5.13 0.07 9.36
CA GLN A 194 -4.96 0.90 10.55
C GLN A 194 -6.15 1.84 10.73
N GLN A 195 -6.80 1.74 11.89
CA GLN A 195 -7.90 2.62 12.34
C GLN A 195 -9.11 2.72 11.37
N ASN A 196 -9.24 1.80 10.41
CA ASN A 196 -10.35 1.78 9.46
C ASN A 196 -11.08 0.43 9.46
N GLN A 197 -12.26 0.40 10.08
CA GLN A 197 -13.04 -0.82 10.25
C GLN A 197 -13.61 -1.37 8.92
N GLU A 198 -13.98 -0.50 7.99
CA GLU A 198 -14.50 -0.92 6.67
C GLU A 198 -13.38 -1.56 5.84
N ASN A 199 -12.19 -0.96 5.82
CA ASN A 199 -11.02 -1.56 5.16
C ASN A 199 -10.62 -2.88 5.82
N GLN A 200 -10.61 -2.97 7.16
CA GLN A 200 -10.36 -4.24 7.87
C GLN A 200 -11.34 -5.32 7.41
N LYS A 201 -12.64 -5.00 7.38
CA LYS A 201 -13.69 -5.91 6.93
C LYS A 201 -13.44 -6.34 5.48
N LYS A 202 -13.17 -5.39 4.58
CA LYS A 202 -12.96 -5.68 3.16
C LYS A 202 -11.71 -6.52 2.90
N ILE A 203 -10.59 -6.18 3.54
CA ILE A 203 -9.31 -6.89 3.41
C ILE A 203 -9.40 -8.32 3.95
N GLY A 204 -10.15 -8.57 5.02
CA GLY A 204 -10.32 -9.93 5.55
C GLY A 204 -11.39 -10.76 4.83
N SER A 205 -12.33 -10.11 4.13
CA SER A 205 -13.40 -10.76 3.36
C SER A 205 -12.91 -11.41 2.05
N ASP A 206 -13.81 -12.10 1.35
CA ASP A 206 -13.58 -12.63 -0.01
C ASP A 206 -12.28 -13.47 -0.15
N GLY A 207 -11.92 -14.22 0.90
CA GLY A 207 -10.70 -15.04 0.96
C GLY A 207 -9.44 -14.29 1.35
N GLY A 208 -9.51 -13.01 1.72
CA GLY A 208 -8.38 -12.21 2.17
C GLY A 208 -7.73 -12.72 3.46
N MET A 209 -8.52 -13.20 4.43
CA MET A 209 -7.97 -13.87 5.61
C MET A 209 -7.16 -15.14 5.25
N ASP A 210 -7.65 -15.95 4.32
CA ASP A 210 -6.91 -17.13 3.82
C ASP A 210 -5.62 -16.72 3.10
N ASN A 211 -5.64 -15.61 2.34
CA ASN A 211 -4.43 -15.06 1.73
C ASN A 211 -3.38 -14.72 2.81
N LEU A 212 -3.76 -14.00 3.86
CA LEU A 212 -2.86 -13.62 4.96
C LEU A 212 -2.30 -14.85 5.69
N LEU A 213 -3.14 -15.85 5.98
CA LEU A 213 -2.71 -17.10 6.60
C LEU A 213 -1.75 -17.89 5.71
N GLN A 214 -2.04 -18.00 4.41
CA GLN A 214 -1.16 -18.67 3.45
C GLN A 214 0.20 -17.99 3.34
N LEU A 215 0.23 -16.65 3.26
CA LEU A 215 1.46 -15.87 3.20
C LEU A 215 2.32 -16.13 4.45
N THR A 216 1.76 -15.91 5.64
CA THR A 216 2.48 -16.07 6.92
C THR A 216 2.90 -17.52 7.20
N SER A 217 2.18 -18.51 6.66
CA SER A 217 2.51 -19.93 6.86
C SER A 217 3.91 -20.34 6.39
N SER A 218 4.51 -19.57 5.47
CA SER A 218 5.88 -19.79 4.96
C SER A 218 6.94 -19.74 6.08
N TRP A 219 6.68 -18.97 7.14
CA TRP A 219 7.59 -18.76 8.27
C TRP A 219 7.18 -19.55 9.53
N LYS A 220 6.25 -20.50 9.42
CA LYS A 220 5.77 -21.29 10.58
C LYS A 220 6.85 -22.04 11.37
N LYS A 221 7.99 -22.32 10.73
CA LYS A 221 9.16 -23.03 11.32
C LYS A 221 10.50 -22.48 10.82
N LYS A 222 10.54 -21.25 10.33
CA LYS A 222 11.72 -20.64 9.72
C LYS A 222 11.91 -19.23 10.27
N ASP A 223 13.15 -18.82 10.40
CA ASP A 223 13.51 -17.43 10.66
C ASP A 223 13.57 -16.66 9.32
N PRO A 224 13.30 -15.35 9.31
CA PRO A 224 13.57 -14.49 8.17
C PRO A 224 15.06 -14.48 7.85
N LYS A 225 15.40 -14.16 6.59
CA LYS A 225 16.79 -14.09 6.11
C LYS A 225 17.49 -12.80 6.52
N ASP A 226 16.75 -11.70 6.59
CA ASP A 226 17.24 -10.35 6.82
C ASP A 226 16.17 -9.47 7.51
N SER A 227 16.53 -8.20 7.75
CA SER A 227 15.64 -7.19 8.35
C SER A 227 14.38 -6.97 7.52
N ASP A 228 14.52 -6.91 6.20
CA ASP A 228 13.45 -6.53 5.29
C ASP A 228 12.40 -7.66 5.22
N GLU A 229 12.83 -8.92 5.18
CA GLU A 229 11.91 -10.05 5.30
C GLU A 229 11.27 -10.11 6.70
N SER A 230 12.00 -9.70 7.76
CA SER A 230 11.47 -9.62 9.12
C SER A 230 10.33 -8.59 9.22
N GLU A 231 10.51 -7.42 8.60
CA GLU A 231 9.55 -6.33 8.55
C GLU A 231 8.30 -6.74 7.76
N MET A 232 8.47 -7.35 6.58
CA MET A 232 7.34 -7.86 5.80
C MET A 232 6.50 -8.86 6.61
N ILE A 233 7.14 -9.76 7.37
CA ILE A 233 6.43 -10.68 8.25
C ILE A 233 5.64 -9.90 9.29
N GLN A 234 6.24 -8.93 9.98
CA GLN A 234 5.55 -8.11 10.99
C GLN A 234 4.32 -7.40 10.41
N ASN A 235 4.45 -6.77 9.25
CA ASN A 235 3.36 -6.09 8.55
C ASN A 235 2.18 -7.04 8.25
N LEU A 236 2.46 -8.26 7.79
CA LEU A 236 1.42 -9.27 7.55
C LEU A 236 0.72 -9.70 8.85
N PHE A 237 1.46 -9.86 9.95
CA PHE A 237 0.87 -10.22 11.24
C PHE A 237 0.07 -9.06 11.86
N ASP A 238 0.51 -7.82 11.69
CA ASP A 238 -0.23 -6.63 12.13
C ASP A 238 -1.52 -6.45 11.32
N SER A 239 -1.49 -6.78 10.03
CA SER A 239 -2.69 -6.87 9.18
C SER A 239 -3.66 -7.93 9.69
N ILE A 240 -3.18 -9.12 10.06
CA ILE A 240 -4.02 -10.18 10.67
C ILE A 240 -4.61 -9.68 12.00
N CYS A 241 -3.80 -9.10 12.88
CA CYS A 241 -4.25 -8.57 14.17
C CYS A 241 -5.37 -7.54 13.99
N SER A 242 -5.22 -6.65 13.00
CA SER A 242 -6.23 -5.65 12.67
C SER A 242 -7.49 -6.29 12.09
N CYS A 243 -7.37 -7.24 11.17
CA CYS A 243 -8.51 -7.91 10.56
C CYS A 243 -9.34 -8.72 11.58
N VAL A 244 -8.72 -9.42 12.54
CA VAL A 244 -9.43 -10.22 13.55
C VAL A 244 -10.19 -9.37 14.59
N MET A 245 -10.05 -8.04 14.55
CA MET A 245 -10.91 -7.14 15.32
C MET A 245 -12.34 -7.10 14.79
N VAL A 246 -12.53 -7.46 13.51
CA VAL A 246 -13.85 -7.57 12.86
C VAL A 246 -14.40 -8.99 13.08
N PRO A 247 -15.62 -9.15 13.62
CA PRO A 247 -16.17 -10.47 13.96
C PRO A 247 -16.22 -11.46 12.80
N GLU A 248 -16.61 -11.01 11.60
CA GLU A 248 -16.71 -11.84 10.39
C GLU A 248 -15.34 -12.38 9.98
N ASN A 249 -14.32 -11.53 10.03
CA ASN A 249 -12.93 -11.91 9.73
C ASN A 249 -12.34 -12.82 10.80
N LEU A 250 -12.69 -12.62 12.08
CA LEU A 250 -12.29 -13.52 13.16
C LEU A 250 -12.91 -14.91 12.97
N ALA A 251 -14.17 -14.99 12.52
CA ALA A 251 -14.78 -16.27 12.16
C ALA A 251 -14.02 -16.93 11.00
N ALA A 252 -13.70 -16.19 9.94
CA ALA A 252 -12.91 -16.70 8.82
C ALA A 252 -11.50 -17.15 9.26
N PHE A 253 -10.84 -16.42 10.16
CA PHE A 253 -9.54 -16.78 10.72
C PHE A 253 -9.59 -18.11 11.50
N VAL A 254 -10.65 -18.32 12.28
CA VAL A 254 -10.86 -19.57 13.02
C VAL A 254 -11.19 -20.73 12.09
N GLU A 255 -11.98 -20.49 11.05
CA GLU A 255 -12.33 -21.48 10.04
C GLU A 255 -11.11 -21.91 9.21
N GLY A 256 -10.25 -20.95 8.84
CA GLY A 256 -9.01 -21.16 8.08
C GLY A 256 -7.84 -21.76 8.88
N GLU A 257 -8.10 -22.40 10.02
CA GLU A 257 -7.09 -23.00 10.91
C GLU A 257 -6.01 -21.99 11.39
N GLY A 258 -6.38 -20.71 11.52
CA GLY A 258 -5.47 -19.66 11.95
C GLY A 258 -4.92 -19.91 13.37
N ILE A 259 -5.76 -20.40 14.28
CA ILE A 259 -5.36 -20.73 15.65
C ILE A 259 -4.31 -21.84 15.66
N GLU A 260 -4.53 -22.91 14.89
CA GLU A 260 -3.62 -24.03 14.75
C GLU A 260 -2.27 -23.56 14.18
N LEU A 261 -2.28 -22.69 13.16
CA LEU A 261 -1.07 -22.10 12.60
C LEU A 261 -0.28 -21.29 13.64
N MET A 262 -0.96 -20.44 14.43
CA MET A 262 -0.32 -19.65 15.48
C MET A 262 0.31 -20.54 16.57
N VAL A 263 -0.37 -21.63 16.96
CA VAL A 263 0.18 -22.59 17.92
C VAL A 263 1.42 -23.30 17.36
N ILE A 264 1.42 -23.67 16.07
CA ILE A 264 2.60 -24.25 15.41
C ILE A 264 3.79 -23.26 15.46
N MET A 265 3.55 -21.98 15.19
CA MET A 265 4.59 -20.93 15.24
C MET A 265 5.14 -20.73 16.65
N LEU A 266 4.29 -20.72 17.68
CA LEU A 266 4.71 -20.68 19.09
C LEU A 266 5.57 -21.90 19.46
N GLN A 267 5.19 -23.10 19.02
CA GLN A 267 5.95 -24.32 19.27
C GLN A 267 7.31 -24.31 18.58
N ALA A 268 7.40 -23.70 17.40
CA ALA A 268 8.64 -23.61 16.62
C ALA A 268 9.69 -22.70 17.29
N ARG A 269 9.25 -21.74 18.11
CA ARG A 269 10.11 -20.78 18.83
C ARG A 269 11.09 -20.09 17.87
N LYS A 270 10.56 -19.61 16.76
CA LYS A 270 11.26 -18.83 15.74
C LYS A 270 10.78 -17.39 15.77
N PHE A 271 11.31 -16.54 14.89
CA PHE A 271 10.92 -15.13 14.77
C PHE A 271 9.39 -14.91 14.85
N ALA A 272 8.60 -15.66 14.09
CA ALA A 272 7.14 -15.53 14.04
C ALA A 272 6.41 -15.88 15.36
N ALA A 273 7.08 -16.45 16.37
CA ALA A 273 6.45 -16.83 17.63
C ALA A 273 5.89 -15.61 18.39
N ARG A 274 6.61 -14.48 18.41
CA ARG A 274 6.14 -13.26 19.07
C ARG A 274 4.92 -12.67 18.36
N CYS A 275 4.94 -12.66 17.04
CA CYS A 275 3.82 -12.21 16.22
C CYS A 275 2.59 -13.12 16.40
N ALA A 276 2.80 -14.44 16.41
CA ALA A 276 1.74 -15.42 16.65
C ALA A 276 1.12 -15.27 18.05
N LEU A 277 1.93 -14.97 19.08
CA LEU A 277 1.42 -14.69 20.42
C LEU A 277 0.49 -13.49 20.43
N LYS A 278 0.86 -12.40 19.73
CA LYS A 278 0.03 -11.20 19.58
C LYS A 278 -1.30 -11.53 18.89
N VAL A 279 -1.29 -12.26 17.77
CA VAL A 279 -2.53 -12.68 17.08
C VAL A 279 -3.43 -13.53 18.00
N LEU A 280 -2.84 -14.45 18.78
CA LEU A 280 -3.59 -15.25 19.74
C LEU A 280 -4.23 -14.41 20.84
N ASP A 281 -3.52 -13.42 21.39
CA ASP A 281 -4.08 -12.51 22.39
C ASP A 281 -5.33 -11.77 21.84
N TYR A 282 -5.25 -11.27 20.61
CA TYR A 282 -6.36 -10.56 19.96
C TYR A 282 -7.55 -11.48 19.66
N SER A 283 -7.30 -12.69 19.16
CA SER A 283 -8.36 -13.63 18.76
C SER A 283 -9.04 -14.33 19.96
N LEU A 284 -8.26 -14.79 20.94
CA LEU A 284 -8.77 -15.55 22.09
C LEU A 284 -9.59 -14.68 23.04
N SER A 285 -9.25 -13.41 23.19
CA SER A 285 -10.01 -12.47 24.02
C SER A 285 -11.40 -12.13 23.45
N ARG A 286 -11.68 -12.51 22.19
CA ARG A 286 -12.89 -12.10 21.46
C ARG A 286 -13.76 -13.26 20.96
N SER A 287 -13.25 -14.50 20.99
CA SER A 287 -13.99 -15.65 20.45
C SER A 287 -13.85 -16.90 21.30
N ASN A 288 -15.01 -17.43 21.74
CA ASN A 288 -15.08 -18.73 22.41
C ASN A 288 -14.64 -19.86 21.48
N ALA A 289 -15.01 -19.80 20.20
CA ALA A 289 -14.58 -20.78 19.21
C ALA A 289 -13.06 -20.78 19.04
N ALA A 290 -12.42 -19.60 19.06
CA ALA A 290 -10.96 -19.48 19.05
C ALA A 290 -10.35 -20.12 20.31
N CYS A 291 -10.92 -19.88 21.50
CA CYS A 291 -10.50 -20.51 22.75
C CYS A 291 -10.58 -22.05 22.69
N GLU A 292 -11.70 -22.60 22.20
CA GLU A 292 -11.87 -24.04 22.05
C GLU A 292 -10.84 -24.65 21.09
N ARG A 293 -10.65 -24.01 19.93
CA ARG A 293 -9.64 -24.39 18.94
C ARG A 293 -8.23 -24.37 19.53
N PHE A 294 -7.92 -23.35 20.34
CA PHE A 294 -6.62 -23.23 20.99
C PHE A 294 -6.36 -24.36 21.98
N VAL A 295 -7.35 -24.74 22.80
CA VAL A 295 -7.23 -25.89 23.70
C VAL A 295 -7.05 -27.19 22.90
N ASN A 296 -7.84 -27.39 21.86
CA ASN A 296 -7.78 -28.58 20.99
C ASN A 296 -6.44 -28.70 20.25
N ALA A 297 -5.84 -27.58 19.85
CA ALA A 297 -4.52 -27.50 19.22
C ALA A 297 -3.35 -27.69 20.20
N ALA A 298 -3.60 -28.07 21.46
CA ALA A 298 -2.61 -28.15 22.53
C ALA A 298 -1.92 -26.80 22.84
N GLY A 299 -2.65 -25.70 22.67
CA GLY A 299 -2.19 -24.34 22.97
C GLY A 299 -1.81 -24.14 24.43
N LEU A 300 -2.56 -24.72 25.39
CA LEU A 300 -2.21 -24.63 26.82
C LEU A 300 -0.83 -25.25 27.11
N LYS A 301 -0.56 -26.45 26.57
CA LYS A 301 0.76 -27.10 26.72
C LYS A 301 1.89 -26.25 26.14
N THR A 302 1.60 -25.48 25.09
CA THR A 302 2.56 -24.61 24.41
C THR A 302 2.81 -23.32 25.18
N LEU A 303 1.76 -22.67 25.70
CA LEU A 303 1.82 -21.35 26.31
C LEU A 303 2.22 -21.36 27.80
N PHE A 304 1.79 -22.36 28.57
CA PHE A 304 2.04 -22.42 30.03
C PHE A 304 3.53 -22.33 30.43
N PRO A 305 4.48 -22.98 29.72
CA PRO A 305 5.90 -22.76 29.98
C PRO A 305 6.31 -21.29 29.89
N GLY A 306 5.76 -20.57 28.90
CA GLY A 306 6.00 -19.14 28.66
C GLY A 306 5.51 -18.25 29.78
N PHE A 307 4.36 -18.57 30.38
CA PHE A 307 3.83 -17.85 31.53
C PHE A 307 4.78 -17.90 32.74
N LEU A 308 5.47 -19.03 32.94
CA LEU A 308 6.44 -19.19 34.03
C LEU A 308 7.80 -18.58 33.68
N LYS A 309 8.23 -18.72 32.42
CA LYS A 309 9.52 -18.24 31.91
C LYS A 309 9.32 -17.75 30.46
N PRO A 310 9.20 -16.44 30.22
CA PRO A 310 8.97 -15.89 28.88
C PRO A 310 9.98 -16.37 27.82
N GLN A 311 11.24 -16.56 28.22
CA GLN A 311 12.33 -17.08 27.36
C GLN A 311 12.06 -18.50 26.82
N SER A 312 11.10 -19.22 27.39
CA SER A 312 10.79 -20.59 26.97
C SER A 312 9.92 -20.66 25.72
N ILE A 313 9.32 -19.55 25.28
CA ILE A 313 8.49 -19.47 24.07
C ILE A 313 8.91 -18.34 23.13
N LEU A 314 9.58 -17.30 23.64
CA LEU A 314 10.10 -16.19 22.85
C LEU A 314 11.63 -16.32 22.70
N VAL A 315 12.11 -16.18 21.46
CA VAL A 315 13.53 -15.93 21.21
C VAL A 315 13.77 -14.47 21.57
N ILE A 316 14.39 -14.22 22.72
CA ILE A 316 14.86 -12.89 23.09
C ILE A 316 16.18 -12.69 22.35
N SER A 317 16.21 -11.87 21.32
CA SER A 317 17.47 -11.39 20.74
C SER A 317 18.08 -10.32 21.65
N ASP A 318 19.40 -10.23 21.68
CA ASP A 318 20.13 -9.29 22.55
C ASP A 318 19.77 -7.80 22.31
N ASP A 319 19.11 -7.47 21.19
CA ASP A 319 18.64 -6.11 20.88
C ASP A 319 17.48 -5.64 21.78
N ASP A 320 16.68 -6.56 22.34
CA ASP A 320 15.59 -6.22 23.29
C ASP A 320 16.15 -5.68 24.63
N HIS A 321 17.45 -5.85 24.93
CA HIS A 321 18.08 -5.27 26.12
C HIS A 321 18.39 -3.77 26.00
N ARG A 322 18.24 -3.16 24.82
CA ARG A 322 18.53 -1.72 24.60
C ARG A 322 17.30 -0.81 24.72
N ALA A 323 16.11 -1.37 24.92
CA ALA A 323 14.85 -0.61 25.03
C ALA A 323 14.23 -0.61 26.44
N GLN A 324 15.00 -0.93 27.48
CA GLN A 324 14.63 -0.72 28.89
C GLN A 324 15.56 0.28 29.57
#